data_AF-A0A1F8UWD4-F1
#
_entry.id   AF-A0A1F8UWD4-F1
#
_cell.length_a   1.000
_cell.length_b   1.000
_cell.length_c   1.000
_cell.angle_alpha   90.00
_cell.angle_beta   90.00
_cell.angle_gamma   90.00
#
_symmetry.space_group_name_H-M   'P 1'
#
loop_
_entity.id
_entity.type
_entity.pdbx_description
1 polymer ?
#
loop_
_entity_poly.entity_id
_entity_poly.type
_entity_poly.pdbx_seq_one_letter_code
_entity_poly.pdbx_strand_id
1 'polypeptide(L)'
;MIESEKSVYDYVVYDSNIEEEFAKKLEKNQSVKVYAKLPDWFKIETPIGDYNPDWAVLIEKDGEEKLYFVVETKGNTLSEELRLREIVKMQCGEKHFETLNNEVKFEKHDNFEKFIEGVMKYREMYSNARD
;
A
#
# COMPACT_ATOMS: atom_id res chain seq x y z
N MET A 1 9.91 4.61 -17.65
CA MET A 1 8.45 4.42 -17.75
C MET A 1 8.18 3.02 -18.24
N ILE A 2 7.12 2.38 -17.75
CA ILE A 2 6.69 1.04 -18.17
C ILE A 2 5.27 1.11 -18.70
N GLU A 3 4.98 0.39 -19.79
CA GLU A 3 3.61 0.25 -20.33
C GLU A 3 2.74 -0.56 -19.37
N SER A 4 1.46 -0.20 -19.23
CA SER A 4 0.55 -0.83 -18.30
C SER A 4 -0.87 -0.92 -18.86
N GLU A 5 -1.53 -2.04 -18.60
CA GLU A 5 -2.94 -2.27 -18.94
C GLU A 5 -3.84 -2.17 -17.69
N LYS A 6 -3.28 -2.36 -16.50
CA LYS A 6 -4.00 -2.29 -15.21
C LYS A 6 -3.83 -0.97 -14.46
N SER A 7 -2.93 -0.10 -14.91
CA SER A 7 -2.82 1.25 -14.36
C SER A 7 -3.95 2.12 -14.89
N VAL A 8 -4.29 3.18 -14.16
CA VAL A 8 -5.20 4.24 -14.65
C VAL A 8 -4.61 5.06 -15.82
N TYR A 9 -3.33 4.85 -16.14
CA TYR A 9 -2.60 5.44 -17.27
C TYR A 9 -1.89 4.35 -18.07
N ASP A 10 -1.75 4.56 -19.39
CA ASP A 10 -1.04 3.64 -20.31
C ASP A 10 0.43 3.42 -19.94
N TYR A 11 1.02 4.37 -19.21
CA TYR A 11 2.41 4.29 -18.75
C TYR A 11 2.55 4.69 -17.29
N VAL A 12 3.40 3.97 -16.58
CA VAL A 12 3.77 4.24 -15.19
C VAL A 12 5.17 4.85 -15.15
N VAL A 13 5.27 6.02 -14.54
CA VAL A 13 6.54 6.69 -14.26
C VAL A 13 7.09 6.16 -12.93
N TYR A 14 8.39 5.87 -12.90
CA TYR A 14 9.10 5.42 -11.71
C TYR A 14 10.42 6.19 -11.60
N ASP A 15 10.86 6.44 -10.36
CA ASP A 15 12.08 7.16 -10.02
C ASP A 15 13.21 6.23 -9.55
N SER A 16 12.89 4.96 -9.28
CA SER A 16 13.83 3.98 -8.71
C SER A 16 13.60 2.57 -9.24
N ASN A 17 14.62 1.72 -9.09
CA ASN A 17 14.53 0.29 -9.43
C ASN A 17 13.48 -0.45 -8.58
N ILE A 18 13.22 0.03 -7.35
CA ILE A 18 12.23 -0.58 -6.46
C ILE A 18 10.83 -0.30 -7.00
N GLU A 19 10.54 0.95 -7.37
CA GLU A 19 9.27 1.33 -7.99
C GLU A 19 9.06 0.62 -9.34
N GLU A 20 10.10 0.49 -10.16
CA GLU A 20 10.02 -0.26 -11.42
C GLU A 20 9.60 -1.71 -11.19
N GLU A 21 10.26 -2.40 -10.26
CA GLU A 21 9.94 -3.78 -9.90
C GLU A 21 8.55 -3.89 -9.26
N PHE A 22 8.15 -2.91 -8.44
CA PHE A 22 6.83 -2.87 -7.83
C PHE A 22 5.73 -2.77 -8.91
N ALA A 23 5.87 -1.85 -9.86
CA ALA A 23 4.95 -1.69 -10.99
C ALA A 23 4.84 -2.96 -11.83
N LYS A 24 5.98 -3.58 -12.20
CA LYS A 24 6.01 -4.85 -12.95
C LYS A 24 5.26 -5.97 -12.23
N LYS A 25 5.36 -6.03 -10.90
CA LYS A 25 4.70 -7.06 -10.08
C LYS A 25 3.20 -6.79 -9.92
N LEU A 26 2.80 -5.52 -9.76
CA LEU A 26 1.39 -5.11 -9.80
C LEU A 26 0.74 -5.54 -11.12
N GLU A 27 1.40 -5.24 -12.24
CA GLU A 27 0.91 -5.58 -13.58
C GLU A 27 0.69 -7.09 -13.75
N LYS A 28 1.64 -7.91 -13.26
CA LYS A 28 1.59 -9.37 -13.41
C LYS A 28 0.68 -10.07 -12.39
N ASN A 29 0.28 -9.41 -11.30
CA ASN A 29 -0.51 -10.03 -10.25
C ASN A 29 -2.00 -10.11 -10.66
N GLN A 30 -2.57 -11.32 -10.62
CA GLN A 30 -3.96 -11.57 -11.02
C GLN A 30 -5.01 -11.01 -10.05
N SER A 31 -4.67 -10.87 -8.76
CA SER A 31 -5.56 -10.29 -7.76
C SER A 31 -5.63 -8.76 -7.86
N VAL A 32 -4.66 -8.12 -8.53
CA VAL A 32 -4.68 -6.67 -8.76
C VAL A 32 -5.62 -6.36 -9.91
N LYS A 33 -6.67 -5.59 -9.63
CA LYS A 33 -7.68 -5.16 -10.61
C LYS A 33 -7.29 -3.86 -11.29
N VAL A 34 -6.83 -2.89 -10.49
CA VAL A 34 -6.34 -1.61 -10.97
C VAL A 34 -5.30 -1.04 -10.00
N TYR A 35 -4.37 -0.24 -10.49
CA TYR A 35 -3.45 0.53 -9.63
C TYR A 35 -3.13 1.92 -10.18
N ALA A 36 -2.53 2.75 -9.36
CA ALA A 36 -1.99 4.04 -9.76
C ALA A 36 -0.71 4.35 -8.97
N LYS A 37 0.34 4.84 -9.65
CA LYS A 37 1.41 5.60 -8.99
C LYS A 37 0.83 6.97 -8.65
N LEU A 38 0.87 7.32 -7.38
CA LEU A 38 0.38 8.58 -6.89
C LEU A 38 1.48 9.64 -7.00
N PRO A 39 1.13 10.87 -7.40
CA PRO A 39 2.08 11.98 -7.47
C PRO A 39 2.39 12.54 -6.08
N ASP A 40 3.57 13.12 -5.89
CA ASP A 40 4.04 13.65 -4.59
C ASP A 40 3.15 14.73 -3.95
N TRP A 41 2.27 15.37 -4.73
CA TRP A 41 1.31 16.34 -4.21
C TRP A 41 0.09 15.68 -3.57
N PHE A 42 -0.16 14.39 -3.81
CA PHE A 42 -1.28 13.66 -3.24
C PHE A 42 -0.99 13.35 -1.77
N LYS A 43 -1.79 13.91 -0.88
CA LYS A 43 -1.62 13.75 0.56
C LYS A 43 -2.94 13.42 1.22
N ILE A 44 -2.89 12.51 2.17
CA ILE A 44 -4.01 12.19 3.03
C ILE A 44 -3.73 12.79 4.39
N GLU A 45 -4.57 13.70 4.83
CA GLU A 45 -4.44 14.31 6.15
C GLU A 45 -4.71 13.25 7.23
N THR A 46 -3.78 13.12 8.18
CA THR A 46 -4.00 12.29 9.37
C THR A 46 -3.81 13.15 10.63
N PRO A 47 -4.37 12.74 11.79
CA PRO A 47 -4.22 13.48 13.05
C PRO A 47 -2.79 13.81 13.48
N ILE A 48 -1.79 13.10 12.95
CA ILE A 48 -0.37 13.28 13.29
C ILE A 48 0.50 13.70 12.10
N GLY A 49 -0.15 14.26 11.08
CA GLY A 49 0.48 14.86 9.89
C GLY A 49 0.11 14.15 8.60
N ASP A 50 0.47 14.78 7.48
CA ASP A 50 0.16 14.25 6.16
C ASP A 50 0.82 12.89 5.92
N TYR A 51 0.05 12.04 5.27
CA TYR A 51 0.44 10.75 4.76
C TYR A 51 0.54 10.83 3.23
N ASN A 52 1.70 10.48 2.67
CA ASN A 52 1.97 10.55 1.22
C ASN A 52 2.21 9.12 0.69
N PRO A 53 1.15 8.42 0.24
CA PRO A 53 1.29 7.10 -0.37
C PRO A 53 1.93 7.19 -1.74
N ASP A 54 2.75 6.20 -2.07
CA ASP A 54 3.32 6.05 -3.40
C ASP A 54 2.34 5.41 -4.38
N TRP A 55 1.49 4.50 -3.90
CA TRP A 55 0.61 3.69 -4.73
C TRP A 55 -0.81 3.62 -4.14
N ALA A 56 -1.80 3.60 -5.04
CA ALA A 56 -3.14 3.12 -4.76
C ALA A 56 -3.35 1.81 -5.55
N VAL A 57 -3.81 0.76 -4.87
CA VAL A 57 -3.96 -0.58 -5.47
C VAL A 57 -5.31 -1.18 -5.08
N LEU A 58 -6.15 -1.50 -6.06
CA LEU A 58 -7.38 -2.25 -5.84
C LEU A 58 -7.09 -3.75 -5.99
N ILE A 59 -7.33 -4.50 -4.92
CA ILE A 59 -7.13 -5.96 -4.91
C ILE A 59 -8.47 -6.64 -4.72
N GLU A 60 -8.76 -7.61 -5.59
CA GLU A 60 -9.84 -8.56 -5.43
C GLU A 60 -9.33 -9.83 -4.72
N LYS A 61 -9.99 -10.20 -3.62
CA LYS A 61 -9.71 -11.41 -2.87
C LYS A 61 -11.01 -11.98 -2.32
N ASP A 62 -11.22 -13.28 -2.52
CA ASP A 62 -12.41 -14.00 -2.02
C ASP A 62 -13.76 -13.37 -2.46
N GLY A 63 -13.78 -12.69 -3.60
CA GLY A 63 -14.96 -11.98 -4.12
C GLY A 63 -15.22 -10.59 -3.50
N GLU A 64 -14.31 -10.11 -2.66
CA GLU A 64 -14.32 -8.74 -2.12
C GLU A 64 -13.20 -7.91 -2.74
N GLU A 65 -13.52 -6.68 -3.14
CA GLU A 65 -12.55 -5.70 -3.58
C GLU A 65 -12.19 -4.76 -2.42
N LYS A 66 -10.89 -4.50 -2.22
CA LYS A 66 -10.39 -3.55 -1.23
C LYS A 66 -9.33 -2.66 -1.83
N LEU A 67 -9.41 -1.37 -1.51
CA LEU A 67 -8.43 -0.37 -1.93
C LEU A 67 -7.32 -0.28 -0.89
N TYR A 68 -6.07 -0.35 -1.35
CA TYR A 68 -4.87 -0.27 -0.53
C TYR A 68 -4.07 0.97 -0.91
N PHE A 69 -3.76 1.80 0.09
CA PHE A 69 -2.73 2.84 -0.04
C PHE A 69 -1.40 2.30 0.48
N VAL A 70 -0.37 2.32 -0.36
CA VAL A 70 0.95 1.76 -0.05
C VAL A 70 2.00 2.86 -0.05
N VAL A 71 2.80 2.95 1.03
CA VAL A 71 4.07 3.70 1.02
C VAL A 71 5.20 2.74 0.73
N GLU A 72 6.00 3.06 -0.28
CA GLU A 72 7.28 2.40 -0.48
C GLU A 72 8.32 3.03 0.46
N THR A 73 8.74 2.28 1.48
CA THR A 73 9.78 2.81 2.36
C THR A 73 11.15 2.66 1.70
N LYS A 74 11.71 3.77 1.21
CA LYS A 74 13.12 3.83 0.78
C LYS A 74 14.02 3.34 1.92
N GLY A 75 14.85 2.33 1.64
CA GLY A 75 15.57 1.50 2.61
C GLY A 75 16.15 2.19 3.85
N ASN A 76 15.61 1.82 5.00
CA ASN A 76 16.20 1.65 6.34
C ASN A 76 17.44 2.48 6.80
N THR A 77 17.50 3.79 6.51
CA THR A 77 18.49 4.70 7.11
C THR A 77 17.80 5.79 7.95
N LEU A 78 16.92 5.37 8.86
CA LEU A 78 16.25 6.29 9.79
C LEU A 78 16.87 6.16 11.19
N SER A 79 17.10 7.30 11.85
CA SER A 79 17.42 7.34 13.28
C SER A 79 16.29 6.69 14.10
N GLU A 80 16.57 6.27 15.34
CA GLU A 80 15.55 5.66 16.21
C GLU A 80 14.33 6.58 16.41
N GLU A 81 14.54 7.88 16.56
CA GLU A 81 13.46 8.88 16.66
C GLU A 81 12.60 8.95 15.39
N LEU A 82 13.22 8.89 14.22
CA LEU A 82 12.50 8.86 12.94
C LEU A 82 11.69 7.57 12.80
N ARG A 83 12.22 6.42 13.25
CA ARG A 83 11.47 5.15 13.27
C ARG A 83 10.26 5.21 14.19
N LEU A 84 10.42 5.73 15.41
CA LEU A 84 9.30 5.87 16.35
C LEU A 84 8.19 6.76 15.80
N ARG A 85 8.56 7.90 15.21
CA ARG A 85 7.61 8.80 14.55
C ARG A 85 6.88 8.09 13.40
N GLU A 86 7.62 7.34 12.58
CA GLU A 86 7.06 6.60 11.46
C GLU A 86 6.15 5.44 11.88
N ILE A 87 6.43 4.77 13.02
CA ILE A 87 5.54 3.76 13.61
C ILE A 87 4.25 4.40 14.10
N VAL A 88 4.34 5.52 14.82
CA VAL A 88 3.16 6.22 15.33
C VAL A 88 2.29 6.72 14.18
N LYS A 89 2.91 7.28 13.12
CA LYS A 89 2.26 7.62 11.84
C LYS A 89 1.50 6.45 11.23
N MET A 90 2.15 5.30 11.16
CA MET A 90 1.55 4.10 10.61
C MET A 90 0.33 3.66 11.43
N GLN A 91 0.46 3.54 12.75
CA GLN A 91 -0.63 3.12 13.64
C GLN A 91 -1.83 4.08 13.60
N CYS A 92 -1.58 5.39 13.49
CA CYS A 92 -2.66 6.35 13.35
C CYS A 92 -3.32 6.26 11.97
N GLY A 93 -2.54 6.04 10.92
CA GLY A 93 -3.06 5.78 9.58
C GLY A 93 -3.99 4.58 9.59
N GLU A 94 -3.53 3.43 10.10
CA GLU A 94 -4.32 2.20 10.19
C GLU A 94 -5.67 2.47 10.89
N LYS A 95 -5.64 3.07 12.08
CA LYS A 95 -6.87 3.41 12.81
C LYS A 95 -7.76 4.42 12.09
N HIS A 96 -7.18 5.39 11.39
CA HIS A 96 -7.95 6.36 10.63
C HIS A 96 -8.72 5.68 9.50
N PHE A 97 -8.06 4.80 8.72
CA PHE A 97 -8.72 4.08 7.63
C PHE A 97 -9.68 2.98 8.10
N GLU A 98 -9.45 2.37 9.28
CA GLU A 98 -10.43 1.47 9.92
C GLU A 98 -11.80 2.14 10.14
N THR A 99 -11.83 3.45 10.38
CA THR A 99 -13.10 4.19 10.52
C THR A 99 -13.86 4.38 9.21
N LEU A 100 -13.22 4.15 8.05
CA LEU A 100 -13.81 4.25 6.71
C LEU A 100 -14.45 2.92 6.27
N ASN A 101 -15.19 2.27 7.18
CA ASN A 101 -15.94 1.03 6.93
C ASN A 101 -15.12 -0.18 6.43
N ASN A 102 -13.79 -0.20 6.62
CA ASN A 102 -12.87 -1.26 6.20
C ASN A 102 -12.83 -1.55 4.67
N GLU A 103 -13.40 -0.69 3.84
CA GLU A 103 -13.29 -0.77 2.37
C GLU A 103 -11.92 -0.32 1.89
N VAL A 104 -11.31 0.59 2.64
CA VAL A 104 -9.97 1.13 2.40
C VAL A 104 -9.03 0.63 3.48
N LYS A 105 -7.87 0.15 3.05
CA LYS A 105 -6.78 -0.25 3.93
C LYS A 105 -5.53 0.57 3.64
N PHE A 106 -4.75 0.71 4.70
CA PHE A 106 -3.47 1.36 4.66
C PHE A 106 -2.40 0.34 5.04
N GLU A 107 -1.36 0.25 4.22
CA GLU A 107 -0.31 -0.75 4.33
C GLU A 107 1.05 -0.09 4.06
N LYS A 108 2.02 -0.30 4.95
CA LYS A 108 3.38 0.24 4.79
C LYS A 108 4.35 -0.90 4.54
N HIS A 109 4.94 -0.95 3.36
CA HIS A 109 5.83 -2.04 2.95
C HIS A 109 7.05 -1.53 2.20
N ASP A 110 8.15 -2.24 2.34
CA ASP A 110 9.42 -1.92 1.68
C ASP A 110 9.55 -2.55 0.28
N ASN A 111 8.66 -3.48 -0.06
CA ASN A 111 8.57 -4.09 -1.39
C ASN A 111 7.20 -4.75 -1.59
N PHE A 112 6.97 -5.19 -2.83
CA PHE A 112 5.74 -5.84 -3.25
C PHE A 112 5.47 -7.16 -2.53
N GLU A 113 6.49 -7.98 -2.28
CA GLU A 113 6.33 -9.28 -1.62
C GLU A 113 5.72 -9.12 -0.23
N LYS A 114 6.25 -8.19 0.58
CA LYS A 114 5.71 -7.94 1.92
C LYS A 114 4.30 -7.37 1.88
N PHE A 115 4.03 -6.49 0.92
CA PHE A 115 2.69 -5.96 0.69
C PHE A 115 1.67 -7.07 0.41
N ILE A 116 1.96 -7.94 -0.56
CA ILE A 116 1.05 -9.05 -0.88
C ILE A 116 0.97 -10.05 0.27
N GLU A 117 2.06 -10.33 0.97
CA GLU A 117 2.02 -11.19 2.16
C GLU A 117 1.06 -10.65 3.23
N GLY A 118 1.10 -9.35 3.52
CA GLY A 118 0.17 -8.69 4.45
C GLY A 118 -1.28 -8.80 4.00
N VAL A 119 -1.54 -8.56 2.71
CA VAL A 119 -2.88 -8.71 2.10
C VAL A 119 -3.38 -10.16 2.19
N MET A 120 -2.50 -11.15 1.97
CA MET A 120 -2.87 -12.56 1.95
C MET A 120 -3.08 -13.14 3.35
N LYS A 121 -2.27 -12.75 4.34
CA LYS A 121 -2.35 -13.23 5.73
C LYS A 121 -3.60 -12.79 6.51
N TYR A 122 -4.33 -11.78 6.03
CA TYR A 122 -5.43 -11.16 6.78
C TYR A 122 -6.59 -12.09 7.20
N ARG A 123 -6.62 -13.36 6.76
CA ARG A 123 -7.63 -14.35 7.21
C ARG A 123 -7.12 -15.40 8.21
N GLU A 124 -5.83 -15.75 8.26
CA GLU A 124 -5.37 -16.77 9.24
C GLU A 124 -5.51 -16.30 10.69
N MET A 125 -5.44 -14.99 10.95
CA MET A 125 -5.58 -14.45 12.30
C MET A 125 -7.04 -14.40 12.80
N TYR A 126 -8.03 -14.30 11.91
CA TYR A 126 -9.45 -14.20 12.27
C TYR A 126 -10.23 -15.51 12.13
N SER A 127 -9.70 -16.51 11.44
CA SER A 127 -10.24 -17.87 11.45
C SER A 127 -10.03 -18.56 12.80
N ASN A 128 -8.89 -18.31 13.44
CA ASN A 128 -8.51 -18.95 14.73
C ASN A 128 -9.08 -18.26 15.98
N ALA A 129 -9.88 -17.20 15.82
CA ALA A 129 -10.50 -16.45 16.93
C ALA A 129 -11.98 -16.80 17.12
N ARG A 130 -12.48 -17.82 16.41
CA ARG A 130 -13.88 -18.30 16.49
C ARG A 130 -14.02 -19.79 16.83
N ASP A 131 -12.93 -20.45 17.19
CA ASP A 131 -12.93 -21.82 17.74
C ASP A 131 -12.61 -21.81 19.24
#